data_AF-A0AAW1N1G7-F1
#
_entry.id   AF-A0AAW1N1G7-F1
#
_cell.length_a   1.000
_cell.length_b   1.000
_cell.length_c   1.000
_cell.angle_alpha   90.00
_cell.angle_beta   90.00
_cell.angle_gamma   90.00
#
_symmetry.space_group_name_H-M   'P 1'
#
loop_
_entity.id
_entity.type
_entity.pdbx_description
1 polymer ?
#
loop_
_entity_poly.entity_id
_entity_poly.type
_entity_poly.pdbx_seq_one_letter_code
_entity_poly.pdbx_strand_id
1 'polypeptide(L)'
;MMESRKVIRKVTESTEWCSSFVTVKKTEGLRLCLDPQNLNKAIVREWYQLPTFEEIASKMAGAKIFSILDGNKGFYQIKLAEQSQLLTTFNAGSFAFNAGSFARYCYQRVPFGLCSAPEVFHRMFKEIFSGLPGMKYTTDHKWFKEIFSGLPGMKYTTDHK
;
A
#
# COMPACT_ATOMS: atom_id res chain seq x y z
N MET A 1 16.71 -8.56 -3.52
CA MET A 1 15.41 -8.88 -2.89
C MET A 1 14.24 -8.11 -3.49
N MET A 2 14.30 -6.77 -3.68
CA MET A 2 13.23 -6.00 -4.37
C MET A 2 13.34 -6.05 -5.91
N GLU A 3 14.55 -5.92 -6.47
CA GLU A 3 14.79 -6.10 -7.91
C GLU A 3 14.41 -7.49 -8.40
N SER A 4 14.84 -8.53 -7.67
CA SER A 4 14.49 -9.93 -7.97
C SER A 4 12.98 -10.21 -7.95
N ARG A 5 12.22 -9.43 -7.18
CA ARG A 5 10.75 -9.49 -7.11
C ARG A 5 10.06 -8.57 -8.12
N LYS A 6 10.82 -7.89 -8.98
CA LYS A 6 10.33 -6.90 -9.95
C LYS A 6 9.49 -5.79 -9.29
N VAL A 7 9.91 -5.36 -8.10
CA VAL A 7 9.30 -4.22 -7.39
C VAL A 7 9.95 -2.91 -7.81
N ILE A 8 11.27 -2.94 -8.03
CA ILE A 8 12.06 -1.81 -8.54
C ILE A 8 12.94 -2.28 -9.70
N ARG A 9 13.30 -1.36 -10.59
CA ARG A 9 14.28 -1.58 -11.66
C ARG A 9 15.29 -0.44 -11.71
N LYS A 10 16.52 -0.74 -12.16
CA LYS A 10 17.55 0.26 -12.38
C LYS A 10 17.15 1.20 -13.53
N VAL A 11 17.52 2.48 -13.40
CA VAL A 11 17.25 3.54 -14.37
C VAL A 11 18.57 4.18 -14.79
N THR A 12 18.85 4.20 -16.08
CA THR A 12 20.04 4.82 -16.68
C THR A 12 19.70 6.08 -17.48
N GLU A 13 18.45 6.21 -17.91
CA GLU A 13 17.93 7.36 -18.65
C GLU A 13 17.67 8.58 -17.75
N SER A 14 17.55 9.75 -18.36
CA SER A 14 17.10 10.96 -17.67
C SER A 14 15.64 10.82 -17.26
N THR A 15 15.30 11.26 -16.06
CA THR A 15 13.93 11.25 -15.54
C THR A 15 13.56 12.63 -15.04
N GLU A 16 12.32 13.04 -15.29
CA GLU A 16 11.80 14.34 -14.83
C GLU A 16 11.70 14.43 -13.31
N TRP A 17 11.48 13.29 -12.66
CA TRP A 17 11.31 13.19 -11.22
C TRP A 17 12.44 12.37 -10.61
N CYS A 18 12.89 12.80 -9.43
CA CYS A 18 13.77 12.01 -8.58
C CYS A 18 13.45 12.36 -7.12
N SER A 19 12.89 11.41 -6.39
CA SER A 19 12.52 11.57 -4.98
C SER A 19 13.57 10.93 -4.07
N SER A 20 13.56 11.30 -2.79
CA SER A 20 14.27 10.56 -1.75
C SER A 20 13.47 9.35 -1.31
N PHE A 21 14.08 8.46 -0.52
CA PHE A 21 13.37 7.38 0.16
C PHE A 21 13.70 7.39 1.65
N VAL A 22 12.79 6.83 2.43
CA VAL A 22 12.95 6.62 3.88
C VAL A 22 12.75 5.15 4.21
N THR A 23 13.50 4.67 5.20
CA THR A 23 13.33 3.30 5.71
C THR A 23 12.60 3.34 7.04
N VAL A 24 11.44 2.69 7.10
CA VAL A 24 10.65 2.56 8.32
C VAL A 24 10.90 1.20 8.93
N LYS A 25 11.31 1.17 10.21
CA LYS A 25 11.45 -0.09 10.96
C LYS A 25 10.07 -0.64 11.32
N LYS A 26 9.80 -1.88 10.92
CA LYS A 26 8.63 -2.67 11.31
C LYS A 26 9.11 -3.92 12.06
N THR A 27 8.19 -4.58 12.76
CA THR A 27 8.44 -5.85 13.46
C THR A 27 8.97 -6.94 12.52
N GLU A 28 8.47 -6.96 11.30
CA GLU A 28 8.82 -7.90 10.21
C GLU A 28 10.07 -7.51 9.40
N GLY A 29 10.72 -6.38 9.71
CA GLY A 29 11.91 -5.89 9.00
C GLY A 29 11.82 -4.41 8.59
N LEU A 30 12.63 -4.02 7.61
CA LEU A 30 12.63 -2.64 7.08
C LEU A 30 11.63 -2.50 5.92
N ARG A 31 10.82 -1.45 5.97
CA ARG A 31 9.92 -1.04 4.89
C ARG A 31 10.52 0.17 4.19
N LEU A 32 10.78 0.02 2.89
CA LEU A 32 11.20 1.11 2.03
C LEU A 32 9.98 1.95 1.63
N CYS A 33 9.98 3.23 1.95
CA CYS A 33 8.95 4.18 1.55
C CYS A 33 9.58 5.26 0.67
N LEU A 34 8.94 5.57 -0.44
CA LEU A 34 9.30 6.74 -1.22
C LEU A 34 8.92 7.98 -0.39
N ASP A 35 9.68 9.08 -0.53
CA ASP A 35 9.27 10.40 -0.06
C ASP A 35 8.87 11.29 -1.26
N PRO A 36 7.67 11.10 -1.82
CA PRO A 36 7.23 11.77 -3.04
C PRO A 36 6.56 13.11 -2.75
N GLN A 37 7.02 13.91 -1.78
CA GLN A 37 6.34 15.17 -1.39
C GLN A 37 5.96 16.07 -2.57
N ASN A 38 6.89 16.28 -3.52
CA ASN A 38 6.62 17.11 -4.70
C ASN A 38 5.75 16.38 -5.73
N LEU A 39 6.00 15.08 -5.94
CA LEU A 39 5.21 14.27 -6.87
C LEU A 39 3.74 14.18 -6.41
N ASN A 40 3.50 14.02 -5.11
CA ASN A 40 2.15 13.97 -4.53
C ASN A 40 1.34 15.26 -4.73
N LYS A 41 2.00 16.41 -4.89
CA LYS A 41 1.34 17.68 -5.23
C LYS A 41 0.92 17.74 -6.71
N ALA A 42 1.67 17.05 -7.58
CA ALA A 42 1.40 17.01 -9.01
C ALA A 42 0.43 15.88 -9.41
N ILE A 43 0.27 14.85 -8.57
CA ILE A 43 -0.66 13.76 -8.82
C ILE A 43 -2.10 14.30 -8.74
N VAL A 44 -2.82 14.19 -9.86
CA VAL A 44 -4.27 14.34 -9.89
C VAL A 44 -4.89 13.08 -9.29
N ARG A 45 -5.45 13.23 -8.09
CA ARG A 45 -6.03 12.11 -7.34
C ARG A 45 -7.45 11.82 -7.80
N GLU A 46 -7.77 10.55 -7.92
CA GLU A 46 -9.15 10.10 -7.93
C GLU A 46 -9.70 10.16 -6.51
N TRP A 47 -10.85 10.79 -6.33
CA TRP A 47 -11.55 10.82 -5.06
C TRP A 47 -12.42 9.58 -4.96
N TYR A 48 -11.82 8.49 -4.45
CA TYR A 48 -12.57 7.28 -4.16
C TYR A 48 -13.15 7.35 -2.74
N GLN A 49 -14.47 7.35 -2.62
CA GLN A 49 -15.14 7.38 -1.31
C GLN A 49 -14.90 6.08 -0.56
N LEU A 50 -14.15 6.18 0.54
CA LEU A 50 -14.00 5.09 1.49
C LEU A 50 -15.26 5.04 2.36
N PRO A 51 -15.82 3.85 2.62
CA PRO A 51 -16.96 3.73 3.51
C PRO A 51 -16.57 4.17 4.92
N THR A 52 -17.49 4.83 5.61
CA THR A 52 -17.27 5.20 7.02
C THR A 52 -17.32 3.95 7.90
N PHE A 53 -16.80 4.07 9.11
CA PHE A 53 -16.90 3.00 10.08
C PHE A 53 -18.33 2.60 10.38
N GLU A 54 -19.24 3.57 10.54
CA GLU A 54 -20.65 3.33 10.83
C GLU A 54 -21.31 2.53 9.70
N GLU A 55 -20.94 2.82 8.45
CA GLU A 55 -21.41 2.08 7.27
C GLU A 55 -20.87 0.64 7.23
N ILE A 56 -19.63 0.43 7.65
CA ILE A 56 -19.05 -0.92 7.75
C ILE A 56 -19.69 -1.69 8.90
N ALA A 57 -19.77 -1.10 10.09
CA ALA A 57 -20.30 -1.71 11.31
C ALA A 57 -21.77 -2.09 11.17
N SER A 58 -22.61 -1.21 10.63
CA SER A 58 -24.03 -1.49 10.39
C SER A 58 -24.24 -2.69 9.45
N LYS A 59 -23.42 -2.82 8.40
CA LYS A 59 -23.48 -3.95 7.47
C LYS A 59 -22.92 -5.26 8.03
N MET A 60 -22.21 -5.20 9.15
CA MET A 60 -21.66 -6.35 9.87
C MET A 60 -22.52 -6.75 11.08
N ALA A 61 -23.56 -5.97 11.40
CA ALA A 61 -24.43 -6.24 12.53
C ALA A 61 -25.06 -7.64 12.42
N GLY A 62 -25.02 -8.40 13.51
CA GLY A 62 -25.57 -9.76 13.58
C GLY A 62 -24.63 -10.88 13.13
N ALA A 63 -23.46 -10.57 12.55
CA ALA A 63 -22.44 -11.58 12.29
C ALA A 63 -21.80 -12.05 13.61
N LYS A 64 -21.51 -13.36 13.69
CA LYS A 64 -20.98 -14.01 14.92
C LYS A 64 -19.48 -14.33 14.84
N ILE A 65 -18.94 -14.41 13.62
CA ILE A 65 -17.56 -14.81 13.35
C ILE A 65 -16.99 -13.82 12.33
N PHE A 66 -15.79 -13.34 12.62
CA PHE A 66 -15.05 -12.43 11.76
C PHE A 66 -13.66 -12.98 11.50
N SER A 67 -13.23 -12.87 10.26
CA SER A 67 -11.88 -13.19 9.83
C SER A 67 -11.27 -11.95 9.21
N ILE A 68 -10.03 -11.66 9.61
CA ILE A 68 -9.29 -10.52 9.10
C ILE A 68 -8.19 -11.02 8.18
N LEU A 69 -8.11 -10.39 7.02
CA LEU A 69 -7.00 -10.52 6.09
C LEU A 69 -6.19 -9.23 6.11
N ASP A 70 -4.92 -9.31 6.52
CA ASP A 70 -4.02 -8.15 6.48
C ASP A 70 -3.25 -8.10 5.15
N GLY A 71 -3.40 -6.99 4.43
CA GLY A 71 -2.72 -6.73 3.16
C GLY A 71 -1.39 -5.97 3.33
N ASN A 72 -0.58 -6.26 4.35
CA ASN A 72 0.60 -5.47 4.77
C ASN A 72 1.64 -5.16 3.66
N LYS A 73 1.62 -5.88 2.54
CA LYS A 73 2.47 -5.68 1.34
C LYS A 73 1.66 -5.55 0.05
N GLY A 74 0.38 -5.24 0.16
CA GLY A 74 -0.57 -5.22 -0.95
C GLY A 74 -0.20 -4.24 -2.06
N PHE A 75 0.39 -3.08 -1.74
CA PHE A 75 0.82 -2.12 -2.76
C PHE A 75 1.86 -2.68 -3.72
N TYR A 76 2.79 -3.52 -3.23
CA TYR A 76 3.80 -4.16 -4.09
C TYR A 76 3.22 -5.23 -5.03
N GLN A 77 1.95 -5.60 -4.89
CA GLN A 77 1.27 -6.48 -5.82
C GLN A 77 0.69 -5.71 -7.03
N ILE A 78 0.46 -4.40 -6.89
CA ILE A 78 -0.12 -3.55 -7.94
C ILE A 78 0.96 -3.10 -8.90
N LYS A 79 0.80 -3.40 -10.20
CA LYS A 79 1.71 -2.93 -11.25
C LYS A 79 1.50 -1.45 -11.53
N LEU A 80 2.58 -0.69 -11.61
CA LEU A 80 2.55 0.67 -12.15
C LEU A 80 2.60 0.61 -13.67
N ALA A 81 1.81 1.45 -14.33
CA ALA A 81 1.93 1.73 -15.76
C ALA A 81 3.36 2.20 -16.07
N GLU A 82 3.91 1.80 -17.22
CA GLU A 82 5.32 2.04 -17.55
C GLU A 82 5.69 3.53 -17.50
N GLN A 83 4.81 4.41 -17.97
CA GLN A 83 4.99 5.86 -17.92
C GLN A 83 5.05 6.37 -16.47
N SER A 84 4.24 5.80 -15.57
CA SER A 84 4.22 6.18 -14.16
C SER A 84 5.42 5.65 -13.36
N GLN A 85 6.10 4.59 -13.85
CA GLN A 85 7.27 4.05 -13.17
C GLN A 85 8.36 5.11 -13.04
N LEU A 86 8.68 5.82 -14.12
CA LEU A 86 9.75 6.83 -14.14
C LEU A 86 9.48 8.02 -13.21
N LEU A 87 8.21 8.32 -12.91
CA LEU A 87 7.82 9.35 -11.94
C LEU A 87 8.26 8.97 -10.51
N THR A 88 8.38 7.68 -10.23
CA THR A 88 8.76 7.15 -8.91
C THR A 88 10.26 6.89 -8.77
N THR A 89 11.08 7.54 -9.61
CA THR A 89 12.53 7.38 -9.57
C THR A 89 13.11 7.94 -8.27
N PHE A 90 14.12 7.26 -7.73
CA PHE A 90 14.83 7.67 -6.53
C PHE A 90 16.32 7.32 -6.61
N ASN A 91 17.14 8.05 -5.84
CA ASN A 91 18.57 7.79 -5.71
C ASN A 91 18.80 6.75 -4.62
N ALA A 92 19.59 5.71 -4.93
CA ALA A 92 20.07 4.72 -3.99
C ALA A 92 21.58 4.93 -3.74
N GLY A 93 21.97 4.98 -2.48
CA GLY A 93 23.37 5.06 -2.07
C GLY A 93 24.14 3.76 -2.38
N SER A 94 25.47 3.81 -2.31
CA SER A 94 26.37 2.69 -2.66
C SER A 94 26.09 1.37 -1.94
N PHE A 95 25.57 1.44 -0.72
CA PHE A 95 25.26 0.27 0.11
C PHE A 95 23.82 -0.22 -0.01
N ALA A 96 22.95 0.54 -0.70
CA ALA A 96 21.56 0.14 -0.90
C ALA A 96 21.45 -0.91 -2.01
N PHE A 97 20.61 -1.93 -1.79
CA PHE A 97 20.32 -3.01 -2.73
C PHE A 97 21.54 -3.80 -3.26
N ASN A 98 22.67 -3.78 -2.55
CA ASN A 98 23.94 -4.40 -2.98
C ASN A 98 24.47 -3.83 -4.31
N ALA A 99 24.18 -2.55 -4.62
CA ALA A 99 24.54 -1.92 -5.89
C ALA A 99 26.04 -1.64 -6.04
N GLY A 100 26.81 -1.59 -4.94
CA GLY A 100 28.25 -1.35 -4.93
C GLY A 100 28.68 0.06 -5.37
N SER A 101 27.73 0.89 -5.82
CA SER A 101 27.91 2.25 -6.33
C SER A 101 26.58 3.01 -6.26
N PHE A 102 26.63 4.34 -6.33
CA PHE A 102 25.41 5.16 -6.42
C PHE A 102 24.64 4.80 -7.70
N ALA A 103 23.34 4.51 -7.57
CA ALA A 103 22.49 4.12 -8.68
C ALA A 103 21.09 4.71 -8.53
N ARG A 104 20.42 4.93 -9.66
CA ARG A 104 19.01 5.33 -9.70
C ARG A 104 18.12 4.13 -9.96
N TYR A 105 17.00 4.11 -9.28
CA TYR A 105 15.98 3.08 -9.40
C TYR A 105 14.61 3.72 -9.53
N CYS A 106 13.68 3.05 -10.19
CA CYS A 106 12.27 3.42 -10.17
C CYS A 106 11.43 2.22 -9.76
N TYR A 107 10.22 2.49 -9.25
CA TYR A 107 9.31 1.42 -8.89
C TYR A 107 8.55 0.87 -10.10
N GLN A 108 8.42 -0.44 -10.16
CA GLN A 108 7.56 -1.17 -11.10
C GLN A 108 6.22 -1.57 -10.46
N ARG A 109 6.10 -1.38 -9.15
CA ARG A 109 4.92 -1.66 -8.32
C ARG A 109 4.64 -0.47 -7.43
N VAL A 110 3.40 -0.26 -7.03
CA VAL A 110 3.03 0.95 -6.27
C VAL A 110 3.90 1.10 -4.99
N PRO A 111 4.70 2.16 -4.85
CA PRO A 111 5.48 2.40 -3.65
C PRO A 111 4.61 2.90 -2.50
N PHE A 112 5.04 2.61 -1.27
CA PHE A 112 4.55 3.32 -0.10
C PHE A 112 4.97 4.79 -0.17
N GLY A 113 4.08 5.70 0.23
CA GLY A 113 4.31 7.14 0.26
C GLY A 113 3.52 7.93 -0.80
N LEU A 114 3.02 7.28 -1.85
CA LEU A 114 2.16 7.93 -2.84
C LEU A 114 0.78 8.27 -2.25
N CYS A 115 0.33 9.50 -2.48
CA CYS A 115 -0.95 9.99 -1.97
C CYS A 115 -2.16 9.30 -2.60
N SER A 116 -2.05 8.75 -3.80
CA SER A 116 -3.13 8.05 -4.51
C SER A 116 -3.15 6.53 -4.28
N ALA A 117 -2.13 5.96 -3.64
CA ALA A 117 -2.01 4.52 -3.46
C ALA A 117 -3.17 3.90 -2.65
N PRO A 118 -3.64 4.51 -1.54
CA PRO A 118 -4.76 3.97 -0.77
C PRO A 118 -6.06 3.87 -1.58
N GLU A 119 -6.40 4.90 -2.36
CA GLU A 119 -7.61 4.93 -3.18
C GLU A 119 -7.59 3.86 -4.28
N VAL A 120 -6.47 3.77 -5.01
CA VAL A 120 -6.27 2.74 -6.05
C VAL A 120 -6.40 1.34 -5.44
N PHE A 121 -5.75 1.12 -4.29
CA PHE A 121 -5.78 -0.17 -3.60
C PHE A 121 -7.20 -0.54 -3.18
N HIS A 122 -7.94 0.42 -2.61
CA HIS A 122 -9.29 0.19 -2.15
C HIS A 122 -10.27 -0.08 -3.29
N ARG A 123 -10.17 0.64 -4.43
CA ARG A 123 -10.94 0.34 -5.64
C ARG A 123 -10.68 -1.09 -6.11
N MET A 124 -9.41 -1.49 -6.22
CA MET A 124 -9.10 -2.85 -6.69
C MET A 124 -9.62 -3.92 -5.72
N PHE A 125 -9.53 -3.70 -4.41
CA PHE A 125 -10.10 -4.62 -3.42
C PHE A 125 -11.61 -4.76 -3.59
N LYS A 126 -12.32 -3.64 -3.80
CA LYS A 126 -13.75 -3.69 -4.11
C LYS A 126 -14.04 -4.51 -5.36
N GLU A 127 -13.30 -4.30 -6.44
CA GLU A 127 -13.50 -5.01 -7.70
C GLU A 127 -13.28 -6.51 -7.54
N ILE A 128 -12.15 -6.92 -6.95
CA ILE A 128 -11.78 -8.32 -6.73
C ILE A 128 -12.80 -9.03 -5.84
N PHE A 129 -13.29 -8.37 -4.79
CA PHE A 129 -14.18 -8.96 -3.79
C PHE A 129 -15.66 -8.60 -3.97
N SER A 130 -16.02 -7.93 -5.08
CA SER A 130 -17.39 -7.47 -5.33
C SER A 130 -18.43 -8.60 -5.33
N GLY A 131 -18.01 -9.82 -5.70
CA GLY A 131 -18.84 -11.02 -5.71
C GLY A 131 -18.94 -11.77 -4.37
N LEU A 132 -18.24 -11.34 -3.31
CA LEU A 132 -18.24 -12.04 -2.02
C LEU A 132 -19.18 -11.34 -1.01
N PRO A 133 -20.34 -11.94 -0.69
CA PRO A 133 -21.24 -11.37 0.30
C PRO A 133 -20.59 -11.36 1.69
N GLY A 134 -20.84 -10.29 2.45
CA GLY A 134 -20.30 -10.12 3.80
C GLY A 134 -18.87 -9.56 3.88
N MET A 135 -18.14 -9.47 2.76
CA MET A 135 -16.81 -8.88 2.75
C MET A 135 -16.89 -7.34 2.93
N LYS A 136 -16.01 -6.82 3.79
CA LYS A 136 -15.79 -5.38 4.01
C LYS A 136 -14.29 -5.10 3.99
N TYR A 137 -13.92 -3.98 3.41
CA TYR A 137 -12.53 -3.59 3.19
C TYR A 137 -12.33 -2.17 3.70
N THR A 138 -11.24 -1.95 4.42
CA THR A 138 -10.80 -0.63 4.89
C THR A 138 -9.28 -0.58 4.80
N THR A 139 -8.75 0.59 4.46
CA THR A 139 -7.31 0.88 4.46
C THR A 139 -6.88 1.54 5.77
N ASP A 140 -7.81 1.87 6.66
CA ASP A 140 -7.52 2.49 7.94
C ASP A 140 -7.47 1.43 9.05
N HIS A 141 -6.24 1.13 9.48
CA HIS A 141 -5.96 0.16 10.54
C HIS A 141 -6.38 0.64 11.94
N LYS A 142 -6.69 1.93 12.16
CA LYS A 142 -7.03 2.44 13.50
C LYS A 142 -8.37 1.92 14.00
N TRP A 143 -9.35 1.80 13.11
CA TRP A 143 -10.69 1.27 13.40
C TRP A 143 -10.68 -0.18 13.84
N PHE A 144 -9.61 -0.91 13.54
CA PHE A 144 -9.52 -2.33 13.82
C PHE A 144 -9.78 -2.65 15.30
N LYS A 145 -9.17 -1.88 16.19
CA LYS A 145 -9.36 -2.09 17.63
C LYS A 145 -10.74 -1.65 18.10
N GLU A 146 -11.31 -0.62 17.48
CA GLU A 146 -12.62 -0.04 17.83
C GLU A 146 -13.80 -0.89 17.36
N ILE A 147 -13.72 -1.49 16.16
CA ILE A 147 -14.71 -2.44 15.64
C ILE A 147 -14.88 -3.61 16.63
N PHE A 148 -13.77 -4.14 17.16
CA PHE A 148 -13.80 -5.36 17.98
C PHE A 148 -13.84 -5.09 19.49
N SER A 149 -13.42 -3.92 19.98
CA SER A 149 -13.56 -3.56 21.40
C SER A 149 -14.99 -3.18 21.76
N GLY A 150 -15.79 -2.70 20.80
CA GLY A 150 -17.17 -2.27 21.02
C GLY A 150 -18.23 -3.37 20.97
N LEU A 151 -17.88 -4.61 20.61
CA LEU A 151 -18.84 -5.70 20.39
C LEU A 151 -18.61 -6.86 21.40
N PRO A 152 -19.37 -6.92 22.52
CA PRO A 152 -19.15 -7.92 23.56
C PRO A 152 -19.44 -9.34 23.06
N GLY A 153 -18.54 -10.28 23.40
CA GLY A 153 -18.69 -11.72 23.13
C GLY A 153 -18.19 -12.22 21.77
N MET A 154 -17.54 -11.37 20.97
CA MET A 154 -17.06 -11.73 19.64
C MET A 154 -15.68 -12.41 19.62
N LYS A 155 -15.54 -13.44 18.78
CA LYS A 155 -14.27 -14.10 18.47
C LYS A 155 -13.82 -13.67 17.07
N TYR A 156 -12.59 -13.20 16.94
CA TYR A 156 -11.98 -12.90 15.65
C TYR A 156 -10.64 -13.64 15.49
N THR A 157 -10.28 -13.91 14.24
CA THR A 157 -8.97 -14.48 13.86
C THR A 157 -8.28 -13.54 12.89
N THR A 158 -6.98 -13.34 13.08
CA THR A 158 -6.15 -12.51 12.19
C THR A 158 -5.15 -13.41 11.48
N ASP A 159 -5.20 -13.43 10.15
CA ASP A 159 -4.18 -14.08 9.33
C ASP A 159 -3.14 -13.02 8.92
N HIS A 160 -1.93 -13.13 9.47
CA HIS A 160 -0.79 -12.28 9.11
C HIS A 160 0.06 -13.03 8.07
N LYS A 161 -0.20 -12.80 6.78
CA LYS A 161 0.64 -13.33 5.67
C LYS A 161 1.55 -12.27 5.07
#